data_AF-A0A260AYQ0-F1
#
_entry.id   AF-A0A260AYQ0-F1
#
_cell.length_a   1.000
_cell.length_b   1.000
_cell.length_c   1.000
_cell.angle_alpha   90.00
_cell.angle_beta   90.00
_cell.angle_gamma   90.00
#
_symmetry.space_group_name_H-M   'P 1'
#
loop_
_entity.id
_entity.type
_entity.pdbx_description
1 polymer ?
#
loop_
_entity_poly.entity_id
_entity_poly.type
_entity_poly.pdbx_seq_one_letter_code
_entity_poly.pdbx_strand_id
1 'polypeptide(L)' 'MLHNLTGWHALVVLAIVLLVFGSTKLPSLAKGVGQSMRILKDEVREDKAKTSATPDDVSVPVPYRHAS' A
#
# COMPACT_ATOMS: atom_id res chain seq x y z
N MET A 1 -26.10 -12.66 13.71
CA MET A 1 -26.59 -11.32 14.07
C MET A 1 -25.67 -10.19 13.57
N LEU A 2 -25.11 -10.30 12.36
CA LEU A 2 -24.15 -9.30 11.79
C LEU A 2 -24.50 -8.85 10.36
N HIS A 3 -25.69 -9.24 9.87
CA HIS A 3 -26.05 -9.08 8.46
C HIS A 3 -26.63 -7.69 8.11
N ASN A 4 -26.72 -6.78 9.09
CA ASN A 4 -27.27 -5.43 8.90
C ASN A 4 -26.20 -4.33 8.74
N LEU A 5 -24.90 -4.65 8.77
CA LEU A 5 -23.86 -3.62 8.85
C LEU A 5 -23.27 -3.14 7.53
N THR A 6 -23.39 -3.87 6.41
CA THR A 6 -22.25 -3.83 5.48
C THR A 6 -22.46 -3.25 4.07
N GLY A 7 -23.66 -2.87 3.66
CA GLY A 7 -23.86 -2.37 2.29
C GLY A 7 -24.45 -0.97 2.23
N TRP A 8 -25.70 -0.87 2.67
CA TRP A 8 -26.49 0.35 2.47
C TRP A 8 -26.02 1.53 3.33
N HIS A 9 -25.65 1.27 4.59
CA HIS A 9 -25.17 2.32 5.51
C HIS A 9 -23.88 2.98 5.01
N ALA A 10 -22.95 2.21 4.44
CA ALA A 10 -21.72 2.76 3.88
C ALA A 10 -22.00 3.71 2.70
N LEU A 11 -22.96 3.38 1.84
CA LEU A 11 -23.39 4.26 0.75
C LEU A 11 -24.05 5.55 1.26
N VAL A 12 -24.90 5.46 2.30
CA VAL A 12 -25.53 6.63 2.92
C VAL A 12 -24.48 7.54 3.55
N VAL A 13 -23.51 6.99 4.29
CA VAL A 13 -22.41 7.77 4.87
C VAL A 13 -21.55 8.40 3.77
N LEU A 14 -21.22 7.66 2.71
CA LEU A 14 -20.49 8.18 1.57
C LEU A 14 -21.25 9.32 0.89
N ALA A 15 -22.57 9.21 0.75
CA ALA A 15 -23.42 10.26 0.21
C ALA A 15 -23.40 11.52 1.08
N ILE A 16 -23.49 11.39 2.41
CA ILE A 16 -23.40 12.53 3.35
C ILE A 16 -22.02 13.20 3.25
N VAL A 17 -20.95 12.41 3.22
CA VAL A 17 -19.58 12.92 3.09
C VAL A 17 -19.41 13.65 1.74
N LEU A 18 -19.95 13.12 0.65
CA LEU A 18 -19.96 13.79 -0.66
C LEU A 18 -20.78 15.09 -0.63
N LEU A 19 -21.85 15.17 0.15
CA LEU A 19 -22.67 16.38 0.28
C LEU A 19 -21.92 17.49 1.03
N VAL A 20 -21.20 17.14 2.10
CA VAL A 20 -20.45 18.08 2.94
C VAL A 20 -19.15 18.53 2.28
N PHE A 21 -18.38 17.58 1.72
CA PHE A 21 -17.08 17.86 1.14
C PHE A 21 -17.14 18.18 -0.37
N GLY A 22 -18.18 17.71 -1.07
CA GLY A 22 -18.31 17.85 -2.52
C GLY A 22 -17.53 16.79 -3.31
N SER A 23 -17.99 16.52 -4.54
CA SER A 23 -17.40 15.53 -5.44
C SER A 23 -15.97 15.85 -5.89
N THR A 24 -15.57 17.13 -5.87
CA THR A 24 -14.23 17.56 -6.30
C THR A 24 -13.19 17.51 -5.17
N LYS A 25 -13.59 17.66 -3.90
CA LYS A 25 -12.64 17.74 -2.78
C LYS A 25 -12.23 16.38 -2.25
N LEU A 26 -13.13 15.39 -2.20
CA LEU A 26 -12.78 14.02 -1.83
C LEU A 26 -11.64 13.41 -2.66
N PRO A 27 -11.66 13.42 -4.00
CA PRO A 27 -10.58 12.86 -4.79
C PRO A 27 -9.28 13.67 -4.65
N SER A 28 -9.38 14.98 -4.43
CA SER A 28 -8.20 15.83 -4.21
C SER A 28 -7.52 15.51 -2.87
N LEU A 29 -8.30 15.34 -1.80
CA LEU A 29 -7.79 14.96 -0.48
C LEU A 29 -7.23 13.52 -0.48
N ALA A 30 -7.94 12.59 -1.13
CA ALA A 30 -7.47 11.21 -1.28
C ALA A 30 -6.15 11.12 -2.03
N LYS A 31 -5.95 11.92 -3.09
CA LYS A 31 -4.68 11.99 -3.83
C LYS A 31 -3.55 12.50 -2.92
N GLY A 32 -3.78 13.58 -2.16
CA GLY A 32 -2.77 14.12 -1.25
C GLY A 32 -2.37 13.15 -0.13
N VAL A 33 -3.35 12.54 0.54
CA VAL A 33 -3.11 11.53 1.58
C VAL A 33 -2.44 10.28 0.99
N GLY A 34 -2.89 9.82 -0.18
CA GLY A 34 -2.31 8.66 -0.86
C GLY A 34 -0.84 8.86 -1.26
N GLN A 35 -0.47 10.06 -1.70
CA GLN A 35 0.93 10.40 -2.00
C GLN A 35 1.79 10.40 -0.74
N SER A 36 1.33 11.00 0.36
CA SER A 36 2.07 10.97 1.64
C SER A 36 2.26 9.54 2.14
N MET A 37 1.18 8.74 2.13
CA MET A 37 1.22 7.36 2.61
C MET A 37 2.11 6.44 1.75
N ARG A 38 2.25 6.75 0.45
CA ARG A 38 3.16 6.05 -0.44
C ARG A 38 4.63 6.34 -0.10
N ILE A 39 4.98 7.60 0.09
CA ILE A 39 6.35 8.01 0.47
C ILE A 39 6.75 7.31 1.77
N LEU A 40 5.87 7.37 2.79
CA LEU A 40 6.10 6.69 4.06
C LEU A 40 6.24 5.17 3.90
N LYS A 41 5.45 4.55 3.01
CA LYS A 41 5.55 3.10 2.79
C LYS A 41 6.82 2.70 2.04
N ASP A 42 7.28 3.54 1.11
CA ASP A 42 8.50 3.30 0.35
C ASP A 42 9.73 3.41 1.27
N GLU A 43 9.79 4.45 2.12
CA GLU A 43 10.84 4.61 3.14
C GLU A 43 10.84 3.43 4.14
N VAL A 44 9.69 3.10 4.72
CA VAL A 44 9.57 1.98 5.67
C VAL A 44 9.93 0.63 5.03
N ARG A 45 9.65 0.44 3.74
CA ARG A 45 10.06 -0.78 3.01
C ARG A 45 11.56 -0.85 2.80
N GLU A 46 12.21 0.27 2.51
CA GLU A 46 13.65 0.32 2.33
C GLU A 46 14.38 -0.02 3.64
N ASP A 47 13.90 0.50 4.76
CA ASP A 47 14.42 0.16 6.10
C ASP A 47 14.17 -1.31 6.45
N LYS A 48 12.99 -1.84 6.09
CA LYS A 48 12.68 -3.26 6.30
C LYS A 48 13.52 -4.18 5.41
N ALA A 49 13.86 -3.74 4.20
CA ALA A 49 14.75 -4.48 3.29
C ALA A 49 16.20 -4.49 3.81
N LYS A 50 16.68 -3.37 4.37
CA LYS A 50 18.02 -3.29 5.00
C LYS A 50 18.15 -4.17 6.24
N THR A 51 17.07 -4.39 7.01
CA THR A 51 17.10 -5.32 8.16
C THR A 51 16.80 -6.78 7.82
N SER A 52 16.37 -7.10 6.59
CA SER A 52 16.05 -8.47 6.15
C SER A 52 17.03 -9.05 5.12
N ALA A 53 18.16 -8.38 4.85
CA ALA A 53 19.26 -8.96 4.09
C ALA A 53 20.08 -9.95 4.94
N THR A 54 19.45 -11.05 5.37
CA THR A 54 20.14 -12.35 5.43
C THR A 54 19.77 -13.05 4.12
N PRO A 55 20.73 -13.33 3.24
CA PRO A 55 20.47 -13.80 1.90
C PRO A 55 20.19 -15.31 1.91
N ASP A 56 18.93 -15.68 2.17
CA ASP A 56 18.40 -16.98 1.73
C ASP A 56 17.85 -16.81 0.30
N ASP A 57 18.74 -16.58 -0.66
CA ASP A 57 18.49 -16.90 -2.07
C ASP A 57 19.73 -17.59 -2.64
N VAL A 58 19.85 -18.87 -2.26
CA VAL A 58 20.75 -19.83 -2.88
C VAL A 58 20.17 -20.19 -4.25
N SER A 59 20.48 -19.38 -5.25
CA SER A 59 20.29 -19.78 -6.65
C SER A 59 21.40 -19.21 -7.55
N VAL A 60 22.67 -19.43 -7.16
CA VAL A 60 23.82 -19.23 -8.05
C VAL A 60 24.04 -20.53 -8.85
N PRO A 61 23.80 -20.58 -10.18
CA PRO A 61 24.37 -21.64 -11.00
C PRO A 61 25.88 -21.39 -11.08
N VAL A 62 26.66 -22.30 -10.49
CA VAL A 62 28.12 -22.25 -10.40
C VAL A 62 28.74 -22.20 -11.81
N PRO A 63 29.47 -21.13 -12.19
CA PRO A 63 30.23 -21.15 -13.43
C PRO A 63 31.50 -21.97 -13.18
N TYR A 64 31.57 -23.17 -13.75
CA TYR A 64 32.80 -23.94 -13.83
C TYR A 64 33.82 -23.18 -14.69
N ARG A 65 34.66 -22.38 -14.05
CA ARG A 65 35.89 -21.82 -14.63
C ARG A 65 37.11 -22.41 -13.93
N HIS A 66 37.32 -23.71 -14.13
CA HIS A 66 38.68 -24.26 -14.19
C HIS A 66 39.21 -23.83 -15.57
N ALA A 67 40.06 -22.82 -15.71
CA ALA A 67 41.47 -22.80 -15.30
C ALA A 67 42.19 -24.06 -15.78
N SER A 68 42.66 -24.03 -17.03
CA SER A 68 43.88 -24.66 -17.54
C SER A 68 44.12 -24.15 -18.96
#